data_AF-X1CVR8-F1
#
_entry.id   AF-X1CVR8-F1
#
_cell.length_a   1.000
_cell.length_b   1.000
_cell.length_c   1.000
_cell.angle_alpha   90.00
_cell.angle_beta   90.00
_cell.angle_gamma   90.00
#
_symmetry.space_group_name_H-M   'P 1'
#
loop_
_entity.id
_entity.type
_entity.pdbx_description
1 polymer ?
#
loop_
_entity_poly.entity_id
_entity_poly.type
_entity_poly.pdbx_seq_one_letter_code
_entity_poly.pdbx_strand_id
1 'polypeptide(L)'
;DPGDIKLKYPCVSDMVDELSSYFAVMGGQPEHLCIVGLFDVIPFGTNKYWGGGTESSVNDGDISNVDDDVWLELATGRVFGENMSFGTLLAARSLTYDDLVSPEWADKSLLMGGGSLHFTRFVGKYLENVGFQPAHVIDREFGHENLPYMQNRSAIAHSWHSTEVSWGWGPNYFIEDLSKPNLDNIFLAPCVAGSGGCTVAGIDIDHRSWDRIIAPKFLRRGAIAYIGSTRPATGVYSILSTEFWNALTAGKTLGQAWKQAQNSQLYLSLVGMGSRDDGNIF
;
A
#
# COMPACT_ATOMS: atom_id res chain seq x y z
N ASP A 1 8.21 -3.98 31.49
CA ASP A 1 8.30 -5.38 31.04
C ASP A 1 7.87 -5.51 29.58
N PRO A 2 8.39 -6.50 28.83
CA PRO A 2 7.84 -6.86 27.52
C PRO A 2 6.32 -7.10 27.63
N GLY A 3 5.50 -6.29 26.94
CA GLY A 3 4.05 -6.45 26.93
C GLY A 3 3.24 -5.52 27.86
N ASP A 4 3.84 -4.46 28.39
CA ASP A 4 3.09 -3.45 29.17
C ASP A 4 2.08 -2.67 28.30
N ILE A 5 0.83 -2.59 28.77
CA ILE A 5 -0.21 -1.74 28.16
C ILE A 5 0.06 -0.27 28.53
N LYS A 6 0.19 0.61 27.53
CA LYS A 6 0.43 2.04 27.73
C LYS A 6 -0.76 2.89 27.27
N LEU A 7 -1.13 3.87 28.09
CA LEU A 7 -2.18 4.86 27.82
C LEU A 7 -1.56 6.24 27.52
N LYS A 8 -0.69 6.30 26.51
CA LYS A 8 -0.11 7.54 26.00
C LYS A 8 -0.40 7.64 24.51
N TYR A 9 -0.47 8.86 23.99
CA TYR A 9 -0.35 9.15 22.56
C TYR A 9 1.14 9.43 22.29
N PRO A 10 1.97 8.41 21.99
CA PRO A 10 3.39 8.64 21.75
C PRO A 10 3.56 9.43 20.44
N CYS A 11 4.56 10.30 20.35
CA CYS A 11 5.04 10.71 19.04
C CYS A 11 5.88 9.58 18.42
N VAL A 12 6.13 9.65 17.11
CA VAL A 12 6.87 8.60 16.41
C VAL A 12 8.29 8.43 16.92
N SER A 13 8.98 9.52 17.31
CA SER A 13 10.32 9.41 17.90
C SER A 13 10.32 8.62 19.21
N ASP A 14 9.34 8.86 20.09
CA ASP A 14 9.20 8.10 21.33
C ASP A 14 8.98 6.61 21.05
N MET A 15 8.24 6.28 20.00
CA MET A 15 8.03 4.89 19.59
C MET A 15 9.30 4.24 19.06
N VAL A 16 10.08 4.94 18.24
CA VAL A 16 11.35 4.44 17.68
C VAL A 16 12.37 4.19 18.78
N ASP A 17 12.52 5.12 19.72
CA ASP A 17 13.40 4.96 20.89
C ASP A 17 13.00 3.74 21.73
N GLU A 18 11.70 3.55 21.93
CA GLU A 18 11.15 2.42 22.65
C GLU A 18 11.37 1.10 21.92
N LEU A 19 11.10 1.04 20.61
CA LEU A 19 11.33 -0.14 19.78
C LEU A 19 12.81 -0.53 19.77
N SER A 20 13.70 0.45 19.62
CA SER A 20 15.16 0.24 19.67
C SER A 20 15.59 -0.34 21.01
N SER A 21 15.08 0.20 22.11
CA SER A 21 15.33 -0.31 23.45
C SER A 21 14.78 -1.74 23.62
N TYR A 22 13.60 -2.02 23.08
CA TYR A 22 12.98 -3.34 23.11
C TYR A 22 13.79 -4.37 22.30
N PHE A 23 14.25 -4.02 21.10
CA PHE A 23 15.08 -4.89 20.27
C PHE A 23 16.44 -5.19 20.89
N ALA A 24 17.05 -4.21 21.56
CA ALA A 24 18.28 -4.42 22.32
C ALA A 24 18.09 -5.48 23.43
N VAL A 25 16.95 -5.46 24.14
CA VAL A 25 16.60 -6.48 25.15
C VAL A 25 16.32 -7.84 24.53
N MET A 26 15.68 -7.87 23.36
CA MET A 26 15.37 -9.11 22.63
C MET A 26 16.61 -9.75 21.95
N GLY A 27 17.75 -9.06 21.91
CA GLY A 27 18.99 -9.55 21.32
C GLY A 27 19.11 -9.31 19.81
N GLY A 28 18.26 -8.45 19.24
CA GLY A 28 18.29 -8.09 17.82
C GLY A 28 16.95 -7.54 17.34
N GLN A 29 16.99 -6.87 16.18
CA GLN A 29 15.79 -6.39 15.50
C GLN A 29 15.06 -7.53 14.78
N PRO A 30 13.72 -7.54 14.79
CA PRO A 30 12.93 -8.49 14.02
C PRO A 30 13.03 -8.19 12.53
N GLU A 31 12.68 -9.17 11.69
CA GLU A 31 12.56 -8.92 10.26
C GLU A 31 11.26 -8.18 9.89
N HIS A 32 10.19 -8.41 10.65
CA HIS A 32 8.84 -7.92 10.38
C HIS A 32 8.31 -7.09 11.54
N LEU A 33 7.58 -6.03 11.20
CA LEU A 33 6.81 -5.23 12.14
C LEU A 33 5.37 -5.10 11.66
N CYS A 34 4.42 -5.42 12.54
CA CYS A 34 3.00 -5.22 12.28
C CYS A 34 2.49 -4.11 13.17
N ILE A 35 2.08 -3.00 12.56
CA ILE A 35 1.39 -1.91 13.26
C ILE A 35 -0.10 -2.24 13.27
N VAL A 36 -0.69 -2.38 14.45
CA VAL A 36 -2.12 -2.65 14.60
C VAL A 36 -2.83 -1.40 15.07
N GLY A 37 -3.64 -0.80 14.19
CA GLY A 37 -4.42 0.38 14.50
C GLY A 37 -4.33 1.47 13.46
N LEU A 38 -5.26 2.41 13.58
CA LEU A 38 -5.32 3.63 12.79
C LEU A 38 -4.29 4.66 13.27
N PHE A 39 -4.09 5.71 12.47
CA PHE A 39 -3.09 6.75 12.75
C PHE A 39 -3.41 7.59 13.99
N ASP A 40 -4.66 7.58 14.45
CA ASP A 40 -5.10 8.23 15.68
C ASP A 40 -4.72 7.41 16.93
N VAL A 41 -4.42 6.12 16.77
CA VAL A 41 -3.90 5.25 17.84
C VAL A 41 -2.37 5.14 17.78
N ILE A 42 -1.84 4.86 16.58
CA ILE A 42 -0.41 4.77 16.30
C ILE A 42 -0.07 5.76 15.19
N PRO A 43 0.49 6.94 15.49
CA PRO A 43 0.67 8.00 14.52
C PRO A 43 1.62 7.62 13.38
N PHE A 44 1.42 8.25 12.24
CA PHE A 44 2.39 8.23 11.16
C PHE A 44 3.60 9.10 11.49
N GLY A 45 4.75 8.72 10.94
CA GLY A 45 5.89 9.61 10.79
C GLY A 45 5.52 10.76 9.86
N THR A 46 6.07 11.95 10.12
CA THR A 46 5.78 13.15 9.31
C THR A 46 7.06 13.73 8.74
N ASN A 47 7.20 13.68 7.42
CA ASN A 47 8.34 14.20 6.69
C ASN A 47 7.91 15.35 5.79
N LYS A 48 8.80 16.33 5.56
CA LYS A 48 8.51 17.42 4.62
C LYS A 48 8.30 16.83 3.21
N TYR A 49 7.19 17.17 2.55
CA TYR A 49 6.94 16.72 1.19
C TYR A 49 7.81 17.53 0.20
N TRP A 50 8.62 16.85 -0.59
CA TRP A 50 9.56 17.48 -1.52
C TRP A 50 8.96 17.85 -2.88
N GLY A 51 7.70 17.48 -3.16
CA GLY A 51 7.03 17.71 -4.45
C GLY A 51 6.47 19.13 -4.66
N GLY A 52 7.01 20.14 -3.99
CA GLY A 52 6.61 21.54 -4.15
C GLY A 52 5.34 21.99 -3.42
N GLY A 53 4.77 21.12 -2.58
CA GLY A 53 3.64 21.46 -1.70
C GLY A 53 4.09 21.87 -0.30
N THR A 54 3.22 22.55 0.45
CA THR A 54 3.38 22.84 1.88
C THR A 54 3.01 21.66 2.78
N GLU A 55 2.51 20.57 2.20
CA GLU A 55 2.03 19.42 2.94
C GLU A 55 3.17 18.57 3.50
N SER A 56 2.96 17.92 4.63
CA SER A 56 3.87 16.87 5.11
C SER A 56 3.44 15.53 4.51
N SER A 57 4.43 14.72 4.10
CA SER A 57 4.23 13.31 3.79
C SER A 57 4.10 12.54 5.09
N VAL A 58 3.05 11.72 5.18
CA VAL A 58 2.85 10.78 6.28
C VAL A 58 3.21 9.38 5.85
N ASN A 59 3.95 8.64 6.67
CA ASN A 59 4.35 7.28 6.34
C ASN A 59 4.78 6.51 7.60
N ASP A 60 4.79 5.18 7.52
CA ASP A 60 5.32 4.29 8.57
C ASP A 60 6.82 3.99 8.41
N GLY A 61 7.50 4.63 7.46
CA GLY A 61 8.93 4.46 7.19
C GLY A 61 9.80 4.91 8.36
N ASP A 62 9.43 5.99 9.04
CA ASP A 62 10.14 6.46 10.24
C ASP A 62 10.13 5.41 11.37
N ILE A 63 9.10 4.56 11.44
CA ILE A 63 9.02 3.44 12.41
C ILE A 63 9.81 2.21 11.89
N SER A 64 10.02 2.14 10.58
CA SER A 64 10.68 1.01 9.91
C SER A 64 12.20 1.13 9.86
N ASN A 65 12.70 2.37 10.00
CA ASN A 65 14.10 2.69 10.17
C ASN A 65 14.41 2.68 11.67
N VAL A 66 15.34 1.82 12.08
CA VAL A 66 15.68 1.62 13.50
C VAL A 66 17.17 1.83 13.78
N ASP A 67 17.88 2.43 12.83
CA ASP A 67 19.24 2.91 13.02
C ASP A 67 19.38 4.36 12.54
N ASP A 68 20.62 4.85 12.44
CA ASP A 68 20.93 6.26 12.14
C ASP A 68 21.13 6.52 10.64
N ASP A 69 20.75 5.58 9.74
CA ASP A 69 20.85 5.78 8.30
C ASP A 69 19.50 6.11 7.64
N VAL A 70 19.39 5.99 6.32
CA VAL A 70 18.16 6.36 5.56
C VAL A 70 17.40 5.13 5.06
N TRP A 71 17.97 3.95 5.20
CA TRP A 71 17.38 2.69 4.77
C TRP A 71 16.37 2.20 5.79
N LEU A 72 15.50 1.32 5.31
CA LEU A 72 14.50 0.68 6.16
C LEU A 72 14.95 -0.74 6.49
N GLU A 73 15.03 -1.06 7.78
CA GLU A 73 15.46 -2.36 8.30
C GLU A 73 14.27 -3.30 8.45
N LEU A 74 13.12 -2.76 8.87
CA LEU A 74 11.93 -3.54 9.19
C LEU A 74 10.97 -3.66 8.00
N ALA A 75 10.49 -4.87 7.75
CA ALA A 75 9.40 -5.13 6.81
C ALA A 75 8.07 -4.75 7.49
N THR A 76 7.71 -3.47 7.43
CA THR A 76 6.56 -2.92 8.15
C THR A 76 5.28 -2.95 7.32
N GLY A 77 4.18 -3.35 7.96
CA GLY A 77 2.83 -3.22 7.44
C GLY A 77 1.86 -2.74 8.51
N ARG A 78 0.84 -1.98 8.10
CA ARG A 78 -0.22 -1.51 9.00
C ARG A 78 -1.50 -2.30 8.77
N VAL A 79 -1.94 -3.02 9.80
CA VAL A 79 -3.23 -3.70 9.86
C VAL A 79 -4.20 -2.80 10.60
N PHE A 80 -5.27 -2.43 9.92
CA PHE A 80 -6.28 -1.56 10.51
C PHE A 80 -7.69 -1.90 10.03
N GLY A 81 -8.66 -1.46 10.83
CA GLY A 81 -10.07 -1.43 10.47
C GLY A 81 -10.73 -0.31 11.27
N GLU A 82 -11.76 0.29 10.68
CA GLU A 82 -12.48 1.43 11.26
C GLU A 82 -13.27 1.06 12.51
N ASN A 83 -13.46 -0.25 12.71
CA ASN A 83 -14.03 -0.84 13.89
C ASN A 83 -13.48 -2.25 14.08
N MET A 84 -13.79 -2.83 15.25
CA MET A 84 -13.35 -4.17 15.61
C MET A 84 -13.79 -5.23 14.59
N SER A 85 -14.96 -5.10 13.97
CA SER A 85 -15.45 -6.07 12.99
C SER A 85 -14.60 -6.06 11.72
N PHE A 86 -14.29 -4.89 11.15
CA PHE A 86 -13.47 -4.81 9.94
C PHE A 86 -12.02 -5.21 10.20
N GLY A 87 -11.44 -4.83 11.34
CA GLY A 87 -10.11 -5.27 11.73
C GLY A 87 -10.05 -6.80 11.91
N THR A 88 -11.06 -7.38 12.57
CA THR A 88 -11.16 -8.84 12.75
C THR A 88 -11.34 -9.57 11.44
N LEU A 89 -12.16 -9.05 10.51
CA LEU A 89 -12.36 -9.64 9.19
C LEU A 89 -11.07 -9.64 8.36
N LEU A 90 -10.32 -8.53 8.37
CA LEU A 90 -9.02 -8.46 7.69
C LEU A 90 -8.03 -9.46 8.30
N ALA A 91 -7.93 -9.51 9.62
CA ALA A 91 -7.06 -10.44 10.32
C ALA A 91 -7.42 -11.90 10.04
N ALA A 92 -8.70 -12.26 10.18
CA ALA A 92 -9.21 -13.61 9.95
C ALA A 92 -8.90 -14.06 8.51
N ARG A 93 -9.23 -13.25 7.50
CA ARG A 93 -8.99 -13.61 6.10
C ARG A 93 -7.50 -13.68 5.73
N SER A 94 -6.65 -12.91 6.42
CA SER A 94 -5.20 -12.99 6.24
C SER A 94 -4.62 -14.26 6.87
N LEU A 95 -5.11 -14.65 8.05
CA LEU A 95 -4.67 -15.86 8.76
C LEU A 95 -5.16 -17.15 8.11
N THR A 96 -6.35 -17.13 7.51
CA THR A 96 -6.95 -18.28 6.82
C THR A 96 -6.76 -18.20 5.30
N TYR A 97 -5.80 -17.40 4.80
CA TYR A 97 -5.64 -17.19 3.35
C TYR A 97 -5.45 -18.53 2.63
N ASP A 98 -4.55 -19.38 3.13
CA ASP A 98 -4.24 -20.69 2.51
C ASP A 98 -5.45 -21.63 2.46
N ASP A 99 -6.36 -21.54 3.43
CA ASP A 99 -7.62 -22.31 3.45
C ASP A 99 -8.66 -21.76 2.47
N LEU A 100 -8.58 -20.47 2.13
CA LEU A 100 -9.50 -19.79 1.24
C LEU A 100 -9.07 -19.86 -0.23
N VAL A 101 -7.78 -20.09 -0.48
CA VAL A 101 -7.19 -20.18 -1.83
C VAL A 101 -7.99 -21.16 -2.69
N SER A 102 -8.44 -20.68 -3.85
CA SER A 102 -9.18 -21.47 -4.83
C SER A 102 -8.61 -21.29 -6.23
N PRO A 103 -8.52 -22.38 -7.04
CA PRO A 103 -8.15 -22.29 -8.46
C PRO A 103 -9.02 -21.34 -9.28
N GLU A 104 -10.21 -20.97 -8.79
CA GLU A 104 -11.09 -20.02 -9.48
C GLU A 104 -10.54 -18.59 -9.55
N TRP A 105 -9.64 -18.22 -8.64
CA TRP A 105 -9.13 -16.85 -8.52
C TRP A 105 -7.63 -16.73 -8.22
N ALA A 106 -6.98 -17.78 -7.70
CA ALA A 106 -5.62 -17.72 -7.16
C ALA A 106 -4.54 -17.29 -8.16
N ASP A 107 -4.68 -17.68 -9.44
CA ASP A 107 -3.72 -17.41 -10.52
C ASP A 107 -4.20 -16.30 -11.47
N LYS A 108 -5.21 -15.51 -11.07
CA LYS A 108 -5.82 -14.48 -11.92
C LYS A 108 -5.50 -13.09 -11.44
N SER A 109 -5.15 -12.23 -12.39
CA SER A 109 -4.85 -10.82 -12.14
C SER A 109 -5.69 -9.86 -12.99
N LEU A 110 -5.85 -8.64 -12.49
CA LEU A 110 -6.53 -7.54 -13.15
C LEU A 110 -5.61 -6.32 -13.20
N LEU A 111 -5.43 -5.77 -14.39
CA LEU A 111 -4.65 -4.55 -14.63
C LEU A 111 -5.57 -3.44 -15.15
N MET A 112 -5.43 -2.25 -14.60
CA MET A 112 -6.24 -1.08 -14.96
C MET A 112 -5.37 0.16 -15.16
N GLY A 113 -5.82 1.13 -15.98
CA GLY A 113 -5.10 2.41 -16.11
C GLY A 113 -5.40 3.28 -17.33
N GLY A 114 -6.63 3.33 -17.84
CA GLY A 114 -7.10 4.38 -18.76
C GLY A 114 -6.17 4.74 -19.94
N GLY A 115 -5.73 3.77 -20.74
CA GLY A 115 -4.88 4.00 -21.91
C GLY A 115 -3.39 4.16 -21.61
N SER A 116 -2.99 4.41 -20.35
CA SER A 116 -1.60 4.35 -19.90
C SER A 116 -1.41 3.23 -18.88
N LEU A 117 -1.28 2.01 -19.39
CA LEU A 117 -0.91 0.84 -18.59
C LEU A 117 0.59 0.87 -18.23
N HIS A 118 1.07 1.96 -17.60
CA HIS A 118 2.49 2.27 -17.37
C HIS A 118 3.22 1.12 -16.68
N PHE A 119 3.27 1.12 -15.34
CA PHE A 119 3.96 0.06 -14.62
C PHE A 119 3.14 -1.24 -14.57
N THR A 120 1.80 -1.15 -14.70
CA THR A 120 0.90 -2.30 -14.62
C THR A 120 1.18 -3.35 -15.71
N ARG A 121 1.68 -2.96 -16.89
CA ARG A 121 2.16 -3.93 -17.90
C ARG A 121 3.30 -4.81 -17.39
N PHE A 122 4.25 -4.22 -16.66
CA PHE A 122 5.34 -4.99 -16.06
C PHE A 122 4.81 -5.91 -14.96
N VAL A 123 3.86 -5.44 -14.14
CA VAL A 123 3.19 -6.28 -13.13
C VAL A 123 2.57 -7.52 -13.76
N GLY A 124 1.83 -7.36 -14.88
CA GLY A 124 1.27 -8.50 -15.61
C GLY A 124 2.35 -9.52 -16.04
N LYS A 125 3.49 -9.04 -16.55
CA LYS A 125 4.60 -9.91 -16.95
C LYS A 125 5.27 -10.61 -15.78
N TYR A 126 5.45 -9.92 -14.65
CA TYR A 126 5.99 -10.55 -13.44
C TYR A 126 5.08 -11.66 -12.94
N LEU A 127 3.77 -11.43 -12.92
CA LEU A 127 2.78 -12.43 -12.51
C LEU A 127 2.75 -13.63 -13.47
N GLU A 128 2.71 -13.39 -14.79
CA GLU A 128 2.77 -14.46 -15.81
C GLU A 128 4.03 -15.33 -15.64
N ASN A 129 5.18 -14.73 -15.33
CA ASN A 129 6.44 -15.44 -15.13
C ASN A 129 6.43 -16.40 -13.92
N VAL A 130 5.52 -16.20 -12.96
CA VAL A 130 5.36 -17.07 -11.78
C VAL A 130 4.12 -17.95 -11.86
N GLY A 131 3.53 -18.07 -13.05
CA GLY A 131 2.46 -19.02 -13.33
C GLY A 131 1.04 -18.46 -13.27
N PHE A 132 0.86 -17.13 -13.16
CA PHE A 132 -0.46 -16.54 -13.33
C PHE A 132 -0.92 -16.63 -14.79
N GLN A 133 -2.23 -16.66 -14.99
CA GLN A 133 -2.84 -16.47 -16.30
C GLN A 133 -2.54 -15.07 -16.84
N PRO A 134 -2.52 -14.90 -18.18
CA PRO A 134 -2.44 -13.57 -18.79
C PRO A 134 -3.48 -12.64 -18.17
N ALA A 135 -3.02 -11.48 -17.69
CA ALA A 135 -3.85 -10.60 -16.90
C ALA A 135 -5.05 -10.10 -17.72
N HIS A 136 -6.22 -9.99 -17.07
CA HIS A 136 -7.32 -9.24 -17.67
C HIS A 136 -6.96 -7.74 -17.61
N VAL A 137 -7.14 -7.03 -18.72
CA VAL A 137 -6.74 -5.64 -18.85
C VAL A 137 -7.96 -4.77 -19.12
N ILE A 138 -8.13 -3.71 -18.33
CA ILE A 138 -9.09 -2.64 -18.58
C ILE A 138 -8.29 -1.36 -18.85
N ASP A 139 -8.19 -1.01 -20.13
CA ASP A 139 -7.45 0.14 -20.63
C ASP A 139 -8.35 1.32 -21.03
N ARG A 140 -9.64 1.23 -20.70
CA ARG A 140 -10.67 2.25 -20.96
C ARG A 140 -11.45 2.55 -19.68
N GLU A 141 -12.49 3.37 -19.78
CA GLU A 141 -13.33 3.72 -18.62
C GLU A 141 -13.93 2.46 -18.01
N PHE A 142 -13.75 2.31 -16.70
CA PHE A 142 -14.33 1.22 -15.93
C PHE A 142 -15.84 1.45 -15.77
N GLY A 143 -16.64 0.57 -16.37
CA GLY A 143 -18.10 0.54 -16.31
C GLY A 143 -18.65 -0.55 -15.38
N HIS A 144 -19.98 -0.64 -15.24
CA HIS A 144 -20.64 -1.67 -14.42
C HIS A 144 -20.35 -3.08 -14.93
N GLU A 145 -20.21 -3.25 -16.24
CA GLU A 145 -19.81 -4.49 -16.88
C GLU A 145 -18.42 -4.95 -16.45
N ASN A 146 -17.61 -4.06 -15.88
CA ASN A 146 -16.27 -4.38 -15.42
C ASN A 146 -16.19 -4.86 -13.97
N LEU A 147 -17.19 -4.53 -13.13
CA LEU A 147 -17.23 -4.94 -11.72
C LEU A 147 -17.02 -6.46 -11.51
N PRO A 148 -17.65 -7.35 -12.30
CA PRO A 148 -17.43 -8.80 -12.16
C PRO A 148 -15.97 -9.24 -12.35
N TYR A 149 -15.15 -8.51 -13.12
CA TYR A 149 -13.74 -8.87 -13.32
C TYR A 149 -12.88 -8.64 -12.06
N MET A 150 -13.35 -7.85 -11.09
CA MET A 150 -12.64 -7.63 -9.84
C MET A 150 -12.84 -8.76 -8.81
N GLN A 151 -13.95 -9.49 -8.89
CA GLN A 151 -14.37 -10.41 -7.83
C GLN A 151 -13.42 -11.60 -7.65
N ASN A 152 -12.90 -12.16 -8.75
CA ASN A 152 -12.13 -13.41 -8.72
C ASN A 152 -10.68 -13.18 -9.15
N ARG A 153 -9.94 -12.38 -8.39
CA ARG A 153 -8.54 -12.01 -8.67
C ARG A 153 -7.73 -12.01 -7.38
N SER A 154 -6.55 -12.62 -7.40
CA SER A 154 -5.59 -12.54 -6.28
C SER A 154 -4.68 -11.31 -6.37
N ALA A 155 -4.54 -10.70 -7.56
CA ALA A 155 -3.77 -9.48 -7.76
C ALA A 155 -4.55 -8.45 -8.58
N ILE A 156 -4.66 -7.22 -8.08
CA ILE A 156 -5.30 -6.10 -8.76
C ILE A 156 -4.35 -4.91 -8.75
N ALA A 157 -3.91 -4.46 -9.92
CA ALA A 157 -3.00 -3.32 -10.05
C ALA A 157 -3.59 -2.24 -10.95
N HIS A 158 -3.49 -0.99 -10.52
CA HIS A 158 -4.02 0.17 -11.21
C HIS A 158 -2.95 1.22 -11.44
N SER A 159 -2.92 1.84 -12.62
CA SER A 159 -1.97 2.89 -12.98
C SER A 159 -2.66 4.05 -13.69
N TRP A 160 -3.17 5.00 -12.93
CA TRP A 160 -3.65 6.28 -13.45
C TRP A 160 -3.72 7.32 -12.32
N HIS A 161 -4.05 8.57 -12.65
CA HIS A 161 -4.47 9.57 -11.68
C HIS A 161 -5.53 9.01 -10.74
N SER A 162 -5.52 9.44 -9.49
CA SER A 162 -6.43 8.95 -8.46
C SER A 162 -6.51 9.98 -7.35
N THR A 163 -7.45 9.76 -6.43
CA THR A 163 -7.56 10.46 -5.17
C THR A 163 -7.65 9.44 -4.04
N GLU A 164 -7.69 9.91 -2.81
CA GLU A 164 -7.96 9.08 -1.63
C GLU A 164 -9.29 8.33 -1.70
N VAL A 165 -10.28 8.81 -2.47
CA VAL A 165 -11.61 8.18 -2.59
C VAL A 165 -11.84 7.41 -3.89
N SER A 166 -10.90 7.44 -4.84
CA SER A 166 -11.18 6.94 -6.19
C SER A 166 -9.95 6.49 -6.98
N TRP A 167 -10.12 5.50 -7.86
CA TRP A 167 -9.16 5.17 -8.91
C TRP A 167 -9.59 5.82 -10.21
N GLY A 168 -8.74 6.64 -10.81
CA GLY A 168 -9.09 7.33 -12.04
C GLY A 168 -9.29 6.37 -13.20
N TRP A 169 -10.41 6.51 -13.91
CA TRP A 169 -10.87 5.53 -14.90
C TRP A 169 -11.10 4.12 -14.35
N GLY A 170 -11.05 3.95 -13.02
CA GLY A 170 -11.29 2.72 -12.28
C GLY A 170 -12.55 2.82 -11.41
N PRO A 171 -12.69 1.94 -10.41
CA PRO A 171 -13.79 2.02 -9.47
C PRO A 171 -13.81 3.36 -8.72
N ASN A 172 -15.02 3.84 -8.43
CA ASN A 172 -15.26 5.05 -7.64
C ASN A 172 -14.76 6.37 -8.28
N TYR A 173 -14.31 6.38 -9.55
CA TYR A 173 -13.83 7.60 -10.21
C TYR A 173 -14.82 8.77 -10.16
N PHE A 174 -16.10 8.46 -10.29
CA PHE A 174 -17.20 9.42 -10.19
C PHE A 174 -18.07 9.08 -8.98
N ILE A 175 -17.51 9.20 -7.77
CA ILE A 175 -18.18 8.77 -6.53
C ILE A 175 -19.53 9.48 -6.28
N GLU A 176 -19.73 10.68 -6.85
CA GLU A 176 -20.98 11.43 -6.75
C GLU A 176 -22.07 10.92 -7.72
N ASP A 177 -21.69 10.21 -8.77
CA ASP A 177 -22.61 9.64 -9.74
C ASP A 177 -22.94 8.19 -9.35
N LEU A 178 -24.09 8.00 -8.69
CA LEU A 178 -24.57 6.68 -8.26
C LEU A 178 -24.83 5.72 -9.44
N SER A 179 -24.89 6.22 -10.67
CA SER A 179 -25.00 5.39 -11.88
C SER A 179 -23.66 4.79 -12.31
N LYS A 180 -22.55 5.12 -11.64
CA LYS A 180 -21.20 4.63 -11.95
C LYS A 180 -20.79 3.47 -11.03
N PRO A 181 -19.86 2.61 -11.47
CA PRO A 181 -19.43 1.46 -10.68
C PRO A 181 -18.74 1.87 -9.38
N ASN A 182 -19.16 1.22 -8.30
CA ASN A 182 -18.64 1.43 -6.95
C ASN A 182 -18.27 0.06 -6.34
N LEU A 183 -17.11 -0.01 -5.68
CA LEU A 183 -16.68 -1.18 -4.91
C LEU A 183 -17.70 -1.64 -3.88
N ASP A 184 -18.60 -0.75 -3.44
CA ASP A 184 -19.61 -1.09 -2.45
C ASP A 184 -20.59 -2.19 -2.87
N ASN A 185 -20.65 -2.48 -4.17
CA ASN A 185 -21.59 -3.41 -4.77
C ASN A 185 -20.98 -4.80 -5.03
N ILE A 186 -19.73 -5.05 -4.64
CA ILE A 186 -19.05 -6.33 -4.88
C ILE A 186 -18.25 -6.79 -3.67
N PHE A 187 -18.01 -8.10 -3.59
CA PHE A 187 -16.97 -8.69 -2.74
C PHE A 187 -15.82 -9.18 -3.62
N LEU A 188 -14.61 -9.07 -3.11
CA LEU A 188 -13.39 -9.55 -3.75
C LEU A 188 -12.99 -10.87 -3.07
N ALA A 189 -12.44 -11.77 -3.87
CA ALA A 189 -11.60 -12.83 -3.35
C ALA A 189 -10.40 -12.21 -2.60
N PRO A 190 -9.79 -12.95 -1.64
CA PRO A 190 -8.55 -12.53 -1.00
C PRO A 190 -7.52 -12.07 -2.04
N CYS A 191 -7.14 -10.79 -1.98
CA CYS A 191 -6.26 -10.21 -3.00
C CYS A 191 -5.29 -9.16 -2.47
N VAL A 192 -4.21 -8.96 -3.21
CA VAL A 192 -3.32 -7.80 -3.08
C VAL A 192 -3.79 -6.78 -4.11
N ALA A 193 -4.30 -5.65 -3.63
CA ALA A 193 -4.74 -4.55 -4.46
C ALA A 193 -3.75 -3.39 -4.38
N GLY A 194 -3.58 -2.65 -5.47
CA GLY A 194 -2.62 -1.55 -5.46
C GLY A 194 -2.85 -0.54 -6.56
N SER A 195 -2.54 0.72 -6.26
CA SER A 195 -2.61 1.79 -7.26
C SER A 195 -1.36 2.66 -7.28
N GLY A 196 -0.97 3.01 -8.50
CA GLY A 196 -0.01 4.03 -8.92
C GLY A 196 -0.42 5.46 -8.63
N GLY A 197 -1.71 5.67 -8.39
CA GLY A 197 -2.30 6.98 -8.38
C GLY A 197 -1.98 7.77 -7.11
N CYS A 198 -2.26 9.08 -7.19
CA CYS A 198 -2.05 9.99 -6.09
C CYS A 198 -2.93 9.65 -4.89
N THR A 199 -2.33 9.65 -3.70
CA THR A 199 -3.06 9.76 -2.42
C THR A 199 -4.01 8.58 -2.12
N VAL A 200 -3.94 7.50 -2.89
CA VAL A 200 -4.85 6.35 -2.81
C VAL A 200 -4.77 5.55 -1.50
N ALA A 201 -3.73 5.77 -0.71
CA ALA A 201 -3.57 5.23 0.65
C ALA A 201 -3.49 6.34 1.71
N GLY A 202 -3.92 7.57 1.38
CA GLY A 202 -3.99 8.72 2.29
C GLY A 202 -5.12 8.59 3.30
N ILE A 203 -5.04 7.58 4.18
CA ILE A 203 -6.09 7.26 5.16
C ILE A 203 -6.28 8.34 6.23
N ASP A 204 -5.36 9.30 6.32
CA ASP A 204 -5.39 10.43 7.26
C ASP A 204 -6.13 11.67 6.73
N ILE A 205 -6.41 11.74 5.43
CA ILE A 205 -6.91 12.95 4.77
C ILE A 205 -8.40 13.19 5.04
N ASP A 206 -9.24 12.16 4.86
CA ASP A 206 -10.68 12.24 5.13
C ASP A 206 -11.07 11.30 6.28
N HIS A 207 -10.47 11.53 7.45
CA HIS A 207 -10.68 10.74 8.67
C HIS A 207 -12.12 10.76 9.20
N ARG A 208 -13.02 11.55 8.61
CA ARG A 208 -14.44 11.62 8.99
C ARG A 208 -15.31 10.73 8.10
N SER A 209 -14.77 10.19 7.02
CA SER A 209 -15.51 9.36 6.06
C SER A 209 -14.63 8.25 5.49
N TRP A 210 -14.13 7.39 6.37
CA TRP A 210 -13.34 6.20 6.03
C TRP A 210 -14.03 5.28 5.03
N ASP A 211 -15.35 5.26 5.04
CA ASP A 211 -16.19 4.55 4.08
C ASP A 211 -16.17 5.15 2.68
N ARG A 212 -15.52 6.29 2.47
CA ARG A 212 -15.28 6.87 1.13
C ARG A 212 -13.87 6.58 0.64
N ILE A 213 -12.90 6.43 1.55
CA ILE A 213 -11.50 6.20 1.19
C ILE A 213 -11.34 4.84 0.50
N ILE A 214 -10.62 4.82 -0.61
CA ILE A 214 -10.54 3.65 -1.49
C ILE A 214 -9.75 2.50 -0.86
N ALA A 215 -8.65 2.78 -0.15
CA ALA A 215 -7.84 1.73 0.49
C ALA A 215 -8.64 0.92 1.53
N PRO A 216 -9.32 1.54 2.52
CA PRO A 216 -10.15 0.79 3.44
C PRO A 216 -11.34 0.08 2.76
N LYS A 217 -11.94 0.67 1.71
CA LYS A 217 -12.95 -0.03 0.91
C LYS A 217 -12.43 -1.36 0.37
N PHE A 218 -11.26 -1.39 -0.26
CA PHE A 218 -10.67 -2.64 -0.75
C PHE A 218 -10.51 -3.66 0.39
N LEU A 219 -9.97 -3.24 1.54
CA LEU A 219 -9.75 -4.11 2.69
C LEU A 219 -11.07 -4.71 3.21
N ARG A 220 -12.11 -3.89 3.37
CA ARG A 220 -13.47 -4.31 3.77
C ARG A 220 -14.10 -5.28 2.78
N ARG A 221 -13.82 -5.12 1.48
CA ARG A 221 -14.47 -5.89 0.42
C ARG A 221 -13.77 -7.21 0.09
N GLY A 222 -12.52 -7.43 0.49
CA GLY A 222 -11.84 -8.67 0.17
C GLY A 222 -10.32 -8.60 0.02
N ALA A 223 -9.72 -7.40 -0.06
CA ALA A 223 -8.28 -7.28 -0.22
C ALA A 223 -7.53 -7.52 1.10
N ILE A 224 -6.58 -8.46 1.12
CA ILE A 224 -5.75 -8.77 2.30
C ILE A 224 -4.63 -7.74 2.48
N ALA A 225 -4.31 -7.02 1.41
CA ALA A 225 -3.36 -5.94 1.43
C ALA A 225 -3.75 -4.89 0.40
N TYR A 226 -3.41 -3.65 0.72
CA TYR A 226 -3.56 -2.52 -0.18
C TYR A 226 -2.26 -1.73 -0.22
N ILE A 227 -1.72 -1.48 -1.41
CA ILE A 227 -0.53 -0.64 -1.60
C ILE A 227 -0.88 0.66 -2.33
N GLY A 228 -0.27 1.74 -1.89
CA GLY A 228 -0.66 3.07 -2.37
C GLY A 228 0.23 4.17 -1.82
N SER A 229 0.14 5.35 -2.44
CA SER A 229 0.75 6.56 -1.92
C SER A 229 -0.17 7.25 -0.91
N THR A 230 0.38 7.76 0.19
CA THR A 230 -0.37 8.56 1.18
C THR A 230 -0.56 10.02 0.74
N ARG A 231 0.22 10.47 -0.24
CA ARG A 231 0.26 11.81 -0.82
C ARG A 231 0.38 11.72 -2.34
N PRO A 232 0.33 12.84 -3.08
CA PRO A 232 0.47 12.79 -4.53
C PRO A 232 1.71 12.00 -4.98
N ALA A 233 1.49 11.03 -5.85
CA ALA A 233 2.55 10.19 -6.38
C ALA A 233 3.31 10.94 -7.48
N THR A 234 4.63 10.80 -7.51
CA THR A 234 5.47 11.31 -8.60
C THR A 234 5.84 10.17 -9.55
N GLY A 235 6.50 10.48 -10.67
CA GLY A 235 6.97 9.44 -11.61
C GLY A 235 7.83 8.35 -10.94
N VAL A 236 8.53 8.68 -9.85
CA VAL A 236 9.34 7.75 -9.05
C VAL A 236 8.49 6.62 -8.45
N TYR A 237 7.19 6.85 -8.21
CA TYR A 237 6.27 5.83 -7.72
C TYR A 237 6.11 4.65 -8.68
N SER A 238 6.30 4.87 -9.99
CA SER A 238 6.28 3.76 -10.96
C SER A 238 7.40 2.76 -10.69
N ILE A 239 8.57 3.23 -10.24
CA ILE A 239 9.71 2.37 -9.89
C ILE A 239 9.41 1.61 -8.61
N LEU A 240 8.95 2.31 -7.57
CA LEU A 240 8.53 1.67 -6.32
C LEU A 240 7.48 0.58 -6.59
N SER A 241 6.47 0.87 -7.42
CA SER A 241 5.45 -0.13 -7.76
C SER A 241 6.04 -1.32 -8.51
N THR A 242 6.88 -1.08 -9.51
CA THR A 242 7.56 -2.15 -10.27
C THR A 242 8.42 -3.03 -9.36
N GLU A 243 9.24 -2.41 -8.50
CA GLU A 243 10.11 -3.12 -7.56
C GLU A 243 9.32 -3.93 -6.53
N PHE A 244 8.22 -3.38 -6.02
CA PHE A 244 7.32 -4.09 -5.11
C PHE A 244 6.78 -5.37 -5.76
N TRP A 245 6.18 -5.26 -6.94
CA TRP A 245 5.58 -6.41 -7.61
C TRP A 245 6.63 -7.43 -8.02
N ASN A 246 7.79 -7.00 -8.53
CA ASN A 246 8.91 -7.88 -8.86
C ASN A 246 9.39 -8.66 -7.62
N ALA A 247 9.63 -7.96 -6.51
CA ALA A 247 10.03 -8.57 -5.24
C ALA A 247 9.01 -9.57 -4.71
N LEU A 248 7.72 -9.22 -4.76
CA LEU A 248 6.63 -10.10 -4.34
C LEU A 248 6.60 -11.38 -5.19
N THR A 249 6.70 -11.26 -6.52
CA THR A 249 6.75 -12.42 -7.42
C THR A 249 8.04 -13.23 -7.26
N ALA A 250 9.13 -12.64 -6.77
CA ALA A 250 10.35 -13.35 -6.41
C ALA A 250 10.24 -14.14 -5.08
N GLY A 251 9.06 -14.18 -4.45
CA GLY A 251 8.79 -14.96 -3.24
C GLY A 251 8.99 -14.18 -1.93
N LYS A 252 9.19 -12.87 -1.99
CA LYS A 252 9.19 -12.05 -0.77
C LYS A 252 7.78 -11.90 -0.21
N THR A 253 7.67 -11.80 1.12
CA THR A 253 6.42 -11.38 1.77
C THR A 253 6.04 -9.95 1.37
N LEU A 254 4.79 -9.55 1.60
CA LEU A 254 4.29 -8.20 1.33
C LEU A 254 5.17 -7.11 1.96
N GLY A 255 5.51 -7.25 3.24
CA GLY A 255 6.35 -6.28 3.95
C GLY A 255 7.78 -6.23 3.41
N GLN A 256 8.40 -7.38 3.12
CA GLN A 256 9.76 -7.41 2.56
C GLN A 256 9.80 -6.81 1.15
N ALA A 257 8.78 -7.06 0.33
CA ALA A 257 8.64 -6.48 -0.99
C ALA A 257 8.49 -4.97 -0.93
N TRP A 258 7.66 -4.46 -0.01
CA TRP A 258 7.47 -3.03 0.19
C TRP A 258 8.74 -2.34 0.70
N LYS A 259 9.40 -2.92 1.71
CA LYS A 259 10.70 -2.46 2.22
C LYS A 259 11.75 -2.38 1.12
N GLN A 260 11.89 -3.43 0.30
CA GLN A 260 12.80 -3.40 -0.84
C GLN A 260 12.46 -2.28 -1.80
N ALA A 261 11.17 -2.11 -2.15
CA ALA A 261 10.75 -1.10 -3.09
C ALA A 261 11.03 0.33 -2.59
N GLN A 262 10.80 0.58 -1.30
CA GLN A 262 11.13 1.86 -0.66
C GLN A 262 12.65 2.11 -0.64
N ASN A 263 13.46 1.11 -0.28
CA ASN A 263 14.91 1.23 -0.34
C ASN A 263 15.39 1.45 -1.79
N SER A 264 14.84 0.75 -2.78
CA SER A 264 15.17 1.02 -4.20
C SER A 264 14.82 2.45 -4.61
N GLN A 265 13.68 2.98 -4.16
CA GLN A 265 13.31 4.38 -4.38
C GLN A 265 14.30 5.34 -3.73
N LEU A 266 14.65 5.13 -2.46
CA LEU A 266 15.60 5.96 -1.71
C LEU A 266 16.96 6.00 -2.39
N TYR A 267 17.47 4.85 -2.84
CA TYR A 267 18.72 4.74 -3.58
C TYR A 267 18.72 5.63 -4.82
N LEU A 268 17.66 5.55 -5.63
CA LEU A 268 17.55 6.36 -6.84
C LEU A 268 17.41 7.85 -6.53
N SER A 269 16.70 8.20 -5.45
CA SER A 269 16.63 9.59 -4.99
C SER A 269 18.00 10.14 -4.59
N LEU A 270 18.81 9.37 -3.85
CA LEU A 270 20.16 9.76 -3.47
C LEU A 270 21.09 9.92 -4.68
N VAL A 271 21.10 8.94 -5.60
CA VAL A 271 21.91 8.99 -6.82
C VAL A 271 21.46 10.16 -7.73
N GLY A 272 20.15 10.37 -7.84
CA GLY A 272 19.58 11.48 -8.62
C GLY A 272 19.94 12.85 -8.05
N MET A 273 19.94 13.00 -6.73
CA MET A 273 20.37 14.24 -6.05
C MET A 273 21.88 14.48 -6.19
N GLY A 274 22.72 13.44 -6.11
CA GLY A 274 24.16 13.55 -6.37
C GLY A 274 24.52 13.94 -7.81
N SER A 275 23.58 13.79 -8.77
CA SER A 275 23.77 14.24 -10.15
C SER A 275 23.35 15.70 -10.41
N ARG A 276 22.70 16.34 -9.42
CA ARG A 276 22.32 17.76 -9.43
C ARG A 276 23.31 18.57 -8.58
N ASP A 277 24.61 18.41 -8.84
CA ASP A 277 25.66 19.29 -8.31
C ASP A 277 25.53 20.69 -8.94
N ASP A 278 24.52 21.47 -8.49
CA ASP A 278 24.51 22.93 -8.57
C ASP A 278 25.01 23.58 -7.25
N GLY A 279 25.82 22.83 -6.49
CA GLY A 279 26.76 23.41 -5.53
C GLY A 279 26.14 23.86 -4.20
N ASN A 280 24.92 23.46 -3.89
CA ASN A 280 24.33 23.68 -2.56
C ASN A 280 23.87 22.35 -1.98
N ILE A 281 24.71 21.71 -1.16
CA ILE A 281 24.24 20.66 -0.25
C ILE A 281 24.84 20.88 1.15
N PHE A 282 23.91 20.90 2.11
CA PHE A 282 23.99 20.97 3.58
C PHE A 282 24.17 22.35 4.20
#